data_AF-A0A0D7A8V0-F1
#
_entry.id   AF-A0A0D7A8V0-F1
#
_cell.length_a   1.000
_cell.length_b   1.000
_cell.length_c   1.000
_cell.angle_alpha   90.00
_cell.angle_beta   90.00
_cell.angle_gamma   90.00
#
_symmetry.space_group_name_H-M   'P 1'
#
loop_
_entity.id
_entity.type
_entity.pdbx_description
1 polymer ?
#
loop_
_entity_poly.entity_id
_entity_poly.type
_entity_poly.pdbx_seq_one_letter_code
_entity_poly.pdbx_strand_id
1 'polypeptide(L)'
;MVNPQPFYVPGLYCRKLTTLIEDAFAQPLADKFHFTPFRQYRDIPSPPNTSAEDETCFERIHGELYTSEDFVTEHDRVQHLDLHPDDRDCKLERVVTALMFWSDATHLADFGTAKLWPIYMFFGNLSKYERAKPTSGACHHLAYIPSLPDSFQDAAKTSHAKWSTQKQSITAHCRRDLLHAVWTYLLDNDFVRAYKFGMVIKCRDGKMRRVYPRIFTYSADYPEKVMLACIRDMGVCPCPRCLTTKDKMDLMVQLARKYIYKSGFGIRSSAVEDHLLKETSLVPTLNVFSERLGIEPRDILVVDLMHEFELGIWKALFVHLIRVLYAVDSRGSLVDELDSSV
;
A
#
# COMPACT_ATOMS: atom_id res chain seq x y z
N MET A 1 35.34 -6.95 8.04
CA MET A 1 33.91 -6.88 7.66
C MET A 1 33.35 -8.28 7.80
N VAL A 2 32.17 -8.45 8.41
CA VAL A 2 31.46 -9.74 8.41
C VAL A 2 30.60 -9.74 7.15
N ASN A 3 30.89 -10.64 6.20
CA ASN A 3 30.08 -10.75 4.99
C ASN A 3 28.71 -11.36 5.34
N PRO A 4 27.61 -10.84 4.76
CA PRO A 4 26.30 -11.44 4.95
C PRO A 4 26.32 -12.89 4.44
N GLN A 5 25.79 -13.82 5.24
CA GLN A 5 25.68 -15.21 4.84
C GLN A 5 24.29 -15.46 4.24
N PRO A 6 24.19 -15.96 3.00
CA PRO A 6 22.90 -16.26 2.39
C PRO A 6 22.25 -17.45 3.10
N PHE A 7 20.93 -17.37 3.28
CA PHE A 7 20.11 -18.45 3.80
C PHE A 7 18.97 -18.75 2.82
N TYR A 8 18.81 -20.01 2.44
CA TYR A 8 17.78 -20.43 1.50
C TYR A 8 16.46 -20.73 2.21
N VAL A 9 15.40 -20.03 1.80
CA VAL A 9 14.04 -20.24 2.30
C VAL A 9 13.19 -20.89 1.19
N PRO A 10 12.78 -22.17 1.33
CA PRO A 10 11.92 -22.82 0.34
C PRO A 10 10.46 -22.37 0.44
N GLY A 11 9.67 -22.70 -0.57
CA GLY A 11 8.20 -22.59 -0.51
C GLY A 11 7.62 -21.26 -1.01
N LEU A 12 8.38 -20.46 -1.77
CA LEU A 12 7.82 -19.31 -2.45
C LEU A 12 6.91 -19.77 -3.59
N TYR A 13 5.63 -19.43 -3.50
CA TYR A 13 4.66 -19.52 -4.59
C TYR A 13 4.36 -18.11 -5.07
N CYS A 14 4.64 -17.82 -6.33
CA CYS A 14 4.40 -16.50 -6.92
C CYS A 14 4.06 -16.60 -8.41
N ARG A 15 3.34 -15.59 -8.91
CA ARG A 15 3.06 -15.40 -10.33
C ARG A 15 3.77 -14.15 -10.83
N LYS A 16 4.25 -14.18 -12.08
CA LYS A 16 4.80 -13.00 -12.73
C LYS A 16 3.74 -11.91 -12.86
N LEU A 17 4.09 -10.68 -12.46
CA LEU A 17 3.19 -9.53 -12.56
C LEU A 17 2.76 -9.27 -14.02
N THR A 18 3.70 -9.34 -14.95
CA THR A 18 3.45 -9.12 -16.39
C THR A 18 2.42 -10.11 -16.94
N THR A 19 2.58 -11.41 -16.66
CA THR A 19 1.61 -12.44 -17.05
C THR A 19 0.23 -12.22 -16.41
N LEU A 20 0.20 -11.84 -15.14
CA LEU A 20 -1.07 -11.52 -14.46
C LEU A 20 -1.77 -10.33 -15.13
N ILE A 21 -1.03 -9.28 -15.47
CA ILE A 21 -1.57 -8.11 -16.19
C ILE A 21 -2.11 -8.52 -17.56
N GLU A 22 -1.35 -9.29 -18.35
CA GLU A 22 -1.80 -9.80 -19.66
C GLU A 22 -3.11 -10.58 -19.55
N ASP A 23 -3.17 -11.52 -18.60
CA ASP A 23 -4.36 -12.36 -18.41
C ASP A 23 -5.56 -11.54 -17.95
N ALA A 24 -5.36 -10.56 -17.07
CA ALA A 24 -6.42 -9.68 -16.60
C ALA A 24 -7.03 -8.86 -17.75
N PHE A 25 -6.20 -8.42 -18.70
CA PHE A 25 -6.62 -7.66 -19.88
C PHE A 25 -7.38 -8.49 -20.92
N ALA A 26 -7.30 -9.83 -20.84
CA ALA A 26 -8.02 -10.76 -21.71
C ALA A 26 -9.36 -11.25 -21.10
N GLN A 27 -9.52 -11.16 -19.78
CA GLN A 27 -10.69 -11.66 -19.05
C GLN A 27 -11.94 -10.80 -19.24
N PRO A 28 -13.16 -11.36 -19.08
CA PRO A 28 -14.43 -10.62 -19.15
C PRO A 28 -14.49 -9.33 -18.35
N LEU A 29 -13.81 -9.29 -17.21
CA LEU A 29 -13.79 -8.13 -16.34
C LEU A 29 -13.06 -6.92 -16.98
N ALA A 30 -12.18 -7.14 -17.95
CA ALA A 30 -11.49 -6.09 -18.71
C ALA A 30 -12.45 -5.18 -19.48
N ASP A 31 -13.66 -5.66 -19.82
CA ASP A 31 -14.67 -4.84 -20.49
C ASP A 31 -15.13 -3.65 -19.62
N LYS A 32 -14.87 -3.69 -18.31
CA LYS A 32 -15.19 -2.64 -17.34
C LYS A 32 -13.99 -1.77 -16.96
N PHE A 33 -12.84 -1.92 -17.62
CA PHE A 33 -11.66 -1.14 -17.29
C PHE A 33 -11.79 0.31 -17.78
N HIS A 34 -11.51 1.25 -16.89
CA HIS A 34 -11.32 2.65 -17.23
C HIS A 34 -9.85 2.87 -17.62
N PHE A 35 -9.60 3.11 -18.90
CA PHE A 35 -8.25 3.39 -19.44
C PHE A 35 -7.90 4.88 -19.48
N THR A 36 -8.91 5.72 -19.76
CA THR A 36 -8.79 7.18 -19.77
C THR A 36 -9.34 7.72 -18.46
N PRO A 37 -8.56 8.49 -17.69
CA PRO A 37 -9.04 9.07 -16.46
C PRO A 37 -9.96 10.26 -16.72
N PHE A 38 -10.79 10.59 -15.74
CA PHE A 38 -11.67 11.75 -15.78
C PHE A 38 -11.94 12.26 -14.37
N ARG A 39 -12.28 13.55 -14.25
CA ARG A 39 -12.64 14.17 -12.97
C ARG A 39 -14.16 14.16 -12.82
N GLN A 40 -14.65 13.80 -11.65
CA GLN A 40 -16.08 13.80 -11.34
C GLN A 40 -16.42 14.97 -10.43
N TYR A 41 -17.48 15.69 -10.76
CA TYR A 41 -17.97 16.82 -9.99
C TYR A 41 -19.44 16.64 -9.69
N ARG A 42 -19.88 17.13 -8.53
CA ARG A 42 -21.28 17.22 -8.14
C ARG A 42 -21.70 18.68 -8.15
N ASP A 43 -22.89 18.93 -8.69
CA ASP A 43 -23.53 20.23 -8.58
C ASP A 43 -23.96 20.49 -7.14
N ILE A 44 -23.57 21.64 -6.59
CA ILE A 44 -24.02 22.10 -5.27
C ILE A 44 -24.84 23.38 -5.43
N PRO A 45 -25.95 23.52 -4.66
CA PRO A 45 -26.77 24.73 -4.70
C PRO A 45 -25.91 25.96 -4.39
N SER A 46 -26.03 27.01 -5.20
CA SER A 46 -25.33 28.27 -4.93
C SER A 46 -25.76 28.84 -3.57
N PRO A 47 -24.82 29.39 -2.78
CA PRO A 47 -25.15 30.08 -1.53
C PRO A 47 -26.21 31.18 -1.75
N PRO A 48 -27.10 31.44 -0.77
CA PRO A 48 -28.24 32.34 -0.93
C PRO A 48 -27.89 33.82 -1.20
N ASN A 49 -26.61 34.21 -1.26
CA ASN A 49 -26.14 35.58 -1.48
C ASN A 49 -25.21 35.74 -2.69
N THR A 50 -25.18 34.78 -3.61
CA THR A 50 -24.31 34.84 -4.80
C THR A 50 -25.05 35.56 -5.93
N SER A 51 -24.42 36.55 -6.57
CA SER A 51 -24.98 37.26 -7.73
C SER A 51 -25.29 36.29 -8.88
N ALA A 52 -26.31 36.60 -9.69
CA ALA A 52 -26.79 35.76 -10.80
C ALA A 52 -25.73 35.43 -11.89
N GLU A 53 -24.51 35.96 -11.79
CA GLU A 53 -23.39 35.67 -12.69
C GLU A 53 -22.48 34.51 -12.19
N ASP A 54 -22.62 34.07 -10.94
CA ASP A 54 -21.87 32.95 -10.32
C ASP A 54 -22.76 31.69 -10.18
N GLU A 55 -23.45 31.32 -11.27
CA GLU A 55 -24.62 30.43 -11.22
C GLU A 55 -24.35 28.92 -11.10
N THR A 56 -23.09 28.47 -10.96
CA THR A 56 -22.81 27.05 -10.71
C THR A 56 -21.65 26.85 -9.74
N CYS A 57 -21.96 26.25 -8.59
CA CYS A 57 -20.96 25.76 -7.65
C CYS A 57 -20.78 24.25 -7.88
N PHE A 58 -19.54 23.80 -7.98
CA PHE A 58 -19.21 22.38 -8.17
C PHE A 58 -18.29 21.91 -7.05
N GLU A 59 -18.54 20.71 -6.55
CA GLU A 59 -17.67 20.02 -5.60
C GLU A 59 -16.98 18.83 -6.26
N ARG A 60 -15.69 18.63 -5.98
CA ARG A 60 -14.95 17.47 -6.48
C ARG A 60 -15.35 16.20 -5.74
N ILE A 61 -15.83 15.21 -6.48
CA ILE A 61 -16.06 13.86 -5.95
C ILE A 61 -14.74 13.08 -5.93
N HIS A 62 -14.43 12.47 -4.78
CA HIS A 62 -13.32 11.56 -4.57
C HIS A 62 -13.86 10.17 -4.27
N GLY A 63 -13.75 9.22 -5.22
CA GLY A 63 -14.37 7.90 -5.04
C GLY A 63 -13.68 6.73 -5.72
N GLU A 64 -12.97 6.96 -6.83
CA GLU A 64 -12.33 5.92 -7.61
C GLU A 64 -10.89 6.31 -7.95
N LEU A 65 -10.02 5.32 -8.14
CA LEU A 65 -8.63 5.61 -8.46
C LEU A 65 -8.50 6.19 -9.87
N TYR A 66 -9.21 5.66 -10.86
CA TYR A 66 -9.24 6.22 -12.21
C TYR A 66 -9.88 7.62 -12.32
N THR A 67 -10.45 8.14 -11.23
CA THR A 67 -10.91 9.54 -11.14
C THR A 67 -10.05 10.42 -10.23
N SER A 68 -8.96 9.88 -9.68
CA SER A 68 -8.05 10.62 -8.81
C SER A 68 -7.09 11.52 -9.59
N GLU A 69 -6.58 12.56 -8.92
CA GLU A 69 -5.54 13.42 -9.51
C GLU A 69 -4.24 12.65 -9.77
N ASP A 70 -3.89 11.67 -8.94
CA ASP A 70 -2.71 10.84 -9.14
C ASP A 70 -2.81 10.04 -10.44
N PHE A 71 -3.98 9.46 -10.74
CA PHE A 71 -4.17 8.71 -11.97
C PHE A 71 -4.13 9.63 -13.19
N VAL A 72 -4.77 10.80 -13.13
CA VAL A 72 -4.69 11.80 -14.21
C VAL A 72 -3.24 12.20 -14.46
N THR A 73 -2.50 12.56 -13.40
CA THR A 73 -1.09 12.98 -13.48
C THR A 73 -0.22 11.89 -14.08
N GLU A 74 -0.39 10.64 -13.63
CA GLU A 74 0.41 9.53 -14.15
C GLU A 74 -0.01 9.16 -15.59
N HIS A 75 -1.29 9.26 -15.92
CA HIS A 75 -1.77 9.07 -17.29
C HIS A 75 -1.16 10.09 -18.25
N ASP A 76 -1.09 11.37 -17.85
CA ASP A 76 -0.44 12.42 -18.63
C ASP A 76 1.06 12.16 -18.74
N ARG A 77 1.70 11.74 -17.64
CA ARG A 77 3.13 11.39 -17.63
C ARG A 77 3.47 10.31 -18.65
N VAL A 78 2.70 9.21 -18.71
CA VAL A 78 3.00 8.09 -19.62
C VAL A 78 2.86 8.46 -21.10
N GLN A 79 2.06 9.48 -21.43
CA GLN A 79 1.99 9.99 -22.81
C GLN A 79 3.33 10.58 -23.27
N HIS A 80 4.12 11.12 -22.34
CA HIS A 80 5.38 11.81 -22.62
C HIS A 80 6.64 10.96 -22.37
N LEU A 81 6.49 9.71 -21.93
CA LEU A 81 7.64 8.82 -21.70
C LEU A 81 8.32 8.41 -23.02
N ASP A 82 9.63 8.23 -22.94
CA ASP A 82 10.41 7.64 -24.02
C ASP A 82 10.00 6.19 -24.27
N LEU A 83 9.89 5.81 -25.54
CA LEU A 83 9.71 4.43 -25.93
C LEU A 83 11.03 3.67 -25.84
N HIS A 84 10.93 2.34 -25.74
CA HIS A 84 12.10 1.49 -25.86
C HIS A 84 12.80 1.75 -27.21
N PRO A 85 14.14 1.74 -27.30
CA PRO A 85 14.86 1.96 -28.55
C PRO A 85 14.41 1.07 -29.71
N ASP A 86 13.97 -0.15 -29.41
CA ASP A 86 13.46 -1.12 -30.40
C ASP A 86 12.06 -0.77 -30.95
N ASP A 87 11.31 0.09 -30.26
CA ASP A 87 9.89 0.38 -30.51
C ASP A 87 9.62 1.88 -30.77
N ARG A 88 10.62 2.66 -31.22
CA ARG A 88 10.53 4.14 -31.31
C ARG A 88 9.35 4.66 -32.12
N ASP A 89 8.89 3.91 -33.11
CA ASP A 89 7.78 4.30 -33.99
C ASP A 89 6.41 3.77 -33.51
N CYS A 90 6.32 3.22 -32.29
CA CYS A 90 5.07 2.68 -31.75
C CYS A 90 4.02 3.79 -31.57
N LYS A 91 2.91 3.68 -32.32
CA LYS A 91 1.76 4.61 -32.27
C LYS A 91 0.56 4.07 -31.49
N LEU A 92 0.75 2.98 -30.73
CA LEU A 92 -0.34 2.40 -29.95
C LEU A 92 -0.79 3.36 -28.86
N GLU A 93 -2.09 3.33 -28.55
CA GLU A 93 -2.65 4.03 -27.39
C GLU A 93 -1.88 3.63 -26.13
N ARG A 94 -1.42 4.62 -25.37
CA ARG A 94 -0.70 4.42 -24.12
C ARG A 94 -1.68 4.54 -22.97
N VAL A 95 -1.82 3.47 -22.19
CA VAL A 95 -2.77 3.41 -21.08
C VAL A 95 -2.07 3.04 -19.78
N VAL A 96 -2.57 3.56 -18.67
CA VAL A 96 -2.10 3.21 -17.34
C VAL A 96 -2.89 2.02 -16.81
N THR A 97 -2.17 1.04 -16.27
CA THR A 97 -2.76 -0.02 -15.45
C THR A 97 -2.39 0.23 -14.01
N ALA A 98 -3.37 0.64 -13.21
CA ALA A 98 -3.18 0.90 -11.81
C ALA A 98 -3.15 -0.40 -11.02
N LEU A 99 -2.02 -0.69 -10.38
CA LEU A 99 -1.80 -1.83 -9.51
C LEU A 99 -2.00 -1.38 -8.06
N MET A 100 -2.87 -2.12 -7.36
CA MET A 100 -3.18 -1.92 -5.95
C MET A 100 -2.84 -3.21 -5.21
N PHE A 101 -1.95 -3.15 -4.22
CA PHE A 101 -1.50 -4.32 -3.45
C PHE A 101 -2.06 -4.34 -2.03
N TRP A 102 -2.29 -5.55 -1.53
CA TRP A 102 -2.55 -5.81 -0.12
C TRP A 102 -1.67 -6.96 0.35
N SER A 103 -1.18 -6.91 1.58
CA SER A 103 -0.68 -8.08 2.29
C SER A 103 -1.26 -8.12 3.70
N ASP A 104 -1.57 -9.33 4.15
CA ASP A 104 -2.12 -9.57 5.49
C ASP A 104 -1.75 -10.99 5.94
N ALA A 105 -0.88 -11.11 6.93
CA ALA A 105 -0.48 -12.37 7.52
C ALA A 105 -1.65 -13.00 8.30
N THR A 106 -2.20 -14.09 7.75
CA THR A 106 -3.39 -14.77 8.28
C THR A 106 -3.05 -16.10 8.94
N HIS A 107 -3.71 -16.39 10.05
CA HIS A 107 -3.69 -17.72 10.68
C HIS A 107 -4.69 -18.63 9.97
N LEU A 108 -4.23 -19.78 9.46
CA LEU A 108 -5.08 -20.71 8.69
C LEU A 108 -5.90 -21.68 9.56
N ALA A 109 -5.56 -21.81 10.84
CA ALA A 109 -6.26 -22.70 11.76
C ALA A 109 -6.19 -22.16 13.19
N ASP A 110 -7.33 -22.17 13.90
CA ASP A 110 -7.41 -21.80 15.32
C ASP A 110 -6.64 -22.76 16.23
N PHE A 111 -6.40 -23.99 15.77
CA PHE A 111 -5.72 -25.07 16.50
C PHE A 111 -4.48 -25.63 15.78
N GLY A 112 -3.93 -24.92 14.79
CA GLY A 112 -2.75 -25.33 14.02
C GLY A 112 -1.67 -24.25 13.93
N THR A 113 -0.44 -24.63 13.59
CA THR A 113 0.69 -23.69 13.39
C THR A 113 0.77 -23.13 11.96
N ALA A 114 -0.16 -23.52 11.08
CA ALA A 114 -0.19 -23.10 9.69
C ALA A 114 -0.52 -21.60 9.59
N LYS A 115 0.44 -20.84 9.04
CA LYS A 115 0.32 -19.41 8.75
C LYS A 115 0.40 -19.22 7.25
N LEU A 116 -0.42 -18.33 6.71
CA LEU A 116 -0.36 -17.91 5.32
C LEU A 116 -0.11 -16.43 5.26
N TRP A 117 0.80 -16.01 4.39
CA TRP A 117 1.03 -14.59 4.17
C TRP A 117 0.85 -14.26 2.68
N PRO A 118 -0.40 -14.09 2.24
CA PRO A 118 -0.73 -13.75 0.86
C PRO A 118 -0.36 -12.30 0.53
N ILE A 119 0.06 -12.10 -0.71
CA ILE A 119 0.04 -10.80 -1.40
C ILE A 119 -1.10 -10.86 -2.41
N TYR A 120 -2.06 -9.95 -2.26
CA TYR A 120 -3.17 -9.75 -3.18
C TYR A 120 -2.91 -8.55 -4.07
N MET A 121 -3.50 -8.57 -5.27
CA MET A 121 -3.47 -7.47 -6.20
C MET A 121 -4.86 -7.24 -6.80
N PHE A 122 -5.26 -5.97 -6.87
CA PHE A 122 -6.42 -5.52 -7.64
C PHE A 122 -5.99 -4.49 -8.68
N PHE A 123 -6.82 -4.33 -9.71
CA PHE A 123 -6.68 -3.27 -10.70
C PHE A 123 -7.50 -2.05 -10.31
N GLY A 124 -6.84 -0.92 -10.12
CA GLY A 124 -7.50 0.36 -9.84
C GLY A 124 -8.21 0.97 -11.05
N ASN A 125 -8.12 0.33 -12.22
CA ASN A 125 -8.93 0.61 -13.41
C ASN A 125 -10.38 0.12 -13.28
N LEU A 126 -10.67 -0.70 -12.27
CA LEU A 126 -12.02 -1.18 -11.95
C LEU A 126 -12.65 -0.38 -10.83
N SER A 127 -13.96 -0.18 -10.92
CA SER A 127 -14.73 0.46 -9.84
C SER A 127 -14.62 -0.32 -8.54
N LYS A 128 -14.69 0.39 -7.42
CA LYS A 128 -14.71 -0.22 -6.08
C LYS A 128 -15.84 -1.24 -5.94
N TYR A 129 -16.96 -1.05 -6.63
CA TYR A 129 -18.10 -1.96 -6.61
C TYR A 129 -17.79 -3.32 -7.26
N GLU A 130 -17.08 -3.32 -8.39
CA GLU A 130 -16.62 -4.58 -9.00
C GLU A 130 -15.53 -5.25 -8.15
N ARG A 131 -14.62 -4.45 -7.57
CA ARG A 131 -13.57 -4.97 -6.67
C ARG A 131 -14.14 -5.57 -5.39
N ALA A 132 -15.18 -4.95 -4.82
CA ALA A 132 -15.83 -5.40 -3.59
C ALA A 132 -16.76 -6.60 -3.79
N LYS A 133 -17.13 -6.94 -5.03
CA LYS A 133 -17.97 -8.10 -5.34
C LYS A 133 -17.14 -9.40 -5.24
N PRO A 134 -17.39 -10.30 -4.28
CA PRO A 134 -16.55 -11.49 -4.10
C PRO A 134 -16.54 -12.44 -5.30
N THR A 135 -17.59 -12.40 -6.12
CA THR A 135 -17.76 -13.24 -7.30
C THR A 135 -17.28 -12.61 -8.61
N SER A 136 -16.72 -11.38 -8.58
CA SER A 136 -16.23 -10.71 -9.80
C SER A 136 -14.93 -11.30 -10.34
N GLY A 137 -14.14 -11.96 -9.47
CA GLY A 137 -12.79 -12.38 -9.80
C GLY A 137 -11.76 -11.24 -9.86
N ALA A 138 -12.09 -10.05 -9.34
CA ALA A 138 -11.21 -8.87 -9.36
C ALA A 138 -9.99 -8.98 -8.42
N CYS A 139 -10.05 -9.88 -7.43
CA CYS A 139 -8.96 -10.12 -6.49
C CYS A 139 -8.01 -11.18 -7.04
N HIS A 140 -6.75 -10.81 -7.25
CA HIS A 140 -5.73 -11.74 -7.74
C HIS A 140 -4.74 -12.08 -6.63
N HIS A 141 -4.55 -13.38 -6.37
CA HIS A 141 -3.46 -13.86 -5.53
C HIS A 141 -2.15 -13.76 -6.33
N LEU A 142 -1.23 -12.94 -5.85
CA LEU A 142 0.04 -12.70 -6.53
C LEU A 142 1.14 -13.62 -6.01
N ALA A 143 1.27 -13.73 -4.69
CA ALA A 143 2.27 -14.57 -4.05
C ALA A 143 1.87 -14.97 -2.63
N TYR A 144 2.59 -15.96 -2.09
CA TYR A 144 2.52 -16.35 -0.69
C TYR A 144 3.92 -16.27 -0.11
N ILE A 145 4.14 -15.32 0.81
CA ILE A 145 5.43 -15.10 1.46
C ILE A 145 5.70 -16.28 2.41
N PRO A 146 6.80 -17.03 2.22
CA PRO A 146 7.13 -18.13 3.11
C PRO A 146 7.53 -17.61 4.50
N SER A 147 7.38 -18.44 5.51
CA SER A 147 7.95 -18.18 6.84
C SER A 147 9.41 -18.61 6.89
N LEU A 148 10.21 -17.98 7.76
CA LEU A 148 11.53 -18.51 8.10
C LEU A 148 11.36 -19.92 8.70
N PRO A 149 12.01 -20.96 8.15
CA PRO A 149 11.88 -22.33 8.62
C PRO A 149 12.57 -22.50 9.99
N ASP A 150 12.21 -23.54 10.75
CA ASP A 150 12.83 -23.80 12.06
C ASP A 150 14.36 -23.96 11.97
N SER A 151 14.86 -24.51 10.85
CA SER A 151 16.29 -24.64 10.54
C SER A 151 17.04 -23.31 10.49
N PHE A 152 16.34 -22.18 10.29
CA PHE A 152 16.93 -20.86 10.37
C PHE A 152 17.50 -20.57 11.75
N GLN A 153 16.82 -21.01 12.82
CA GLN A 153 17.27 -20.73 14.19
C GLN A 153 18.62 -21.41 14.48
N ASP A 154 18.81 -22.64 14.00
CA ASP A 154 20.05 -23.39 14.16
C ASP A 154 21.19 -22.79 13.33
N ALA A 155 20.89 -22.39 12.08
CA ALA A 155 21.84 -21.71 11.21
C ALA A 155 22.28 -20.36 11.78
N ALA A 156 21.33 -19.56 12.28
CA ALA A 156 21.61 -18.26 12.88
C ALA A 156 22.39 -18.38 14.20
N LYS A 157 22.08 -19.39 15.03
CA LYS A 157 22.82 -19.68 16.26
C LYS A 157 24.29 -20.03 16.00
N THR A 158 24.55 -20.76 14.93
CA THR A 158 25.91 -21.19 14.54
C THR A 158 26.72 -20.06 13.94
N SER A 159 26.08 -19.21 13.12
CA SER A 159 26.75 -18.14 12.37
C SER A 159 26.88 -16.82 13.13
N HIS A 160 25.99 -16.54 14.09
CA HIS A 160 25.92 -15.24 14.76
C HIS A 160 26.32 -15.31 16.25
N ALA A 161 27.51 -14.79 16.57
CA ALA A 161 28.10 -14.86 17.91
C ALA A 161 27.21 -14.30 19.05
N LYS A 162 26.31 -13.35 18.75
CA LYS A 162 25.39 -12.73 19.72
C LYS A 162 23.96 -13.25 19.65
N TRP A 163 23.70 -14.35 18.95
CA TRP A 163 22.35 -14.91 18.76
C TRP A 163 21.54 -15.03 20.05
N SER A 164 22.16 -15.50 21.14
CA SER A 164 21.51 -15.65 22.45
C SER A 164 20.93 -14.34 23.00
N THR A 165 21.54 -13.20 22.69
CA THR A 165 21.12 -11.87 23.16
C THR A 165 20.35 -11.07 22.12
N GLN A 166 20.46 -11.41 20.83
CA GLN A 166 19.94 -10.64 19.70
C GLN A 166 18.96 -11.42 18.81
N LYS A 167 18.48 -12.58 19.26
CA LYS A 167 17.55 -13.45 18.52
C LYS A 167 16.38 -12.69 17.89
N GLN A 168 15.71 -11.82 18.67
CA GLN A 168 14.53 -11.08 18.21
C GLN A 168 14.86 -10.09 17.09
N SER A 169 15.91 -9.28 17.26
CA SER A 169 16.30 -8.27 16.27
C SER A 169 16.82 -8.91 14.97
N ILE A 170 17.61 -9.99 15.08
CA ILE A 170 18.09 -10.75 13.91
C ILE A 170 16.92 -11.39 13.16
N THR A 171 15.98 -12.00 13.88
CA THR A 171 14.79 -12.61 13.26
C THR A 171 13.94 -11.55 12.55
N ALA A 172 13.72 -10.39 13.18
CA ALA A 172 12.97 -9.28 12.58
C ALA A 172 13.66 -8.72 11.32
N HIS A 173 14.99 -8.61 11.34
CA HIS A 173 15.78 -8.22 10.17
C HIS A 173 15.66 -9.25 9.04
N CYS A 174 15.85 -10.53 9.31
CA CYS A 174 15.75 -11.57 8.27
C CYS A 174 14.33 -11.75 7.72
N ARG A 175 13.27 -11.48 8.50
CA ARG A 175 11.88 -11.45 7.98
C ARG A 175 11.67 -10.31 6.99
N ARG A 176 12.25 -9.14 7.29
CA ARG A 176 12.23 -7.98 6.40
C ARG A 176 12.98 -8.29 5.11
N ASP A 177 14.19 -8.83 5.21
CA ASP A 177 14.98 -9.22 4.04
C ASP A 177 14.26 -10.28 3.21
N LEU A 178 13.59 -11.25 3.84
CA LEU A 178 12.77 -12.24 3.14
C LEU A 178 11.62 -11.60 2.36
N LEU A 179 10.90 -10.65 2.96
CA LEU A 179 9.84 -9.90 2.28
C LEU A 179 10.37 -9.16 1.04
N HIS A 180 11.51 -8.46 1.15
CA HIS A 180 12.14 -7.77 0.02
C HIS A 180 12.72 -8.73 -1.02
N ALA A 181 13.22 -9.90 -0.59
CA ALA A 181 13.65 -10.96 -1.50
C ALA A 181 12.47 -11.47 -2.33
N VAL A 182 11.29 -11.70 -1.72
CA VAL A 182 10.07 -12.06 -2.44
C VAL A 182 9.68 -10.97 -3.45
N TRP A 183 9.68 -9.70 -3.04
CA TRP A 183 9.39 -8.60 -3.96
C TRP A 183 10.42 -8.46 -5.09
N THR A 184 11.67 -8.91 -4.91
CA THR A 184 12.66 -8.98 -6.00
C THR A 184 12.27 -10.00 -7.08
N TYR A 185 11.59 -11.09 -6.72
CA TYR A 185 11.03 -12.04 -7.69
C TYR A 185 9.77 -11.49 -8.38
N LEU A 186 8.97 -10.67 -7.69
CA LEU A 186 7.77 -10.05 -8.26
C LEU A 186 8.10 -8.90 -9.20
N LEU A 187 9.06 -8.06 -8.82
CA LEU A 187 9.59 -6.94 -9.61
C LEU A 187 10.75 -7.41 -10.49
N ASP A 188 10.51 -8.48 -11.25
CA ASP A 188 11.49 -9.06 -12.15
C ASP A 188 11.86 -8.09 -13.30
N ASN A 189 12.85 -8.47 -14.11
CA ASN A 189 13.32 -7.62 -15.19
C ASN A 189 12.25 -7.35 -16.24
N ASP A 190 11.30 -8.28 -16.45
CA ASP A 190 10.19 -8.12 -17.38
C ASP A 190 9.23 -7.04 -16.85
N PHE A 191 8.90 -7.09 -15.56
CA PHE A 191 8.08 -6.06 -14.90
C PHE A 191 8.77 -4.70 -14.91
N VAL A 192 10.05 -4.61 -14.57
CA VAL A 192 10.80 -3.35 -14.60
C VAL A 192 10.84 -2.77 -16.01
N ARG A 193 10.99 -3.62 -17.04
CA ARG A 193 10.91 -3.18 -18.45
C ARG A 193 9.51 -2.67 -18.79
N ALA A 194 8.47 -3.41 -18.43
CA ALA A 194 7.08 -3.00 -18.65
C ALA A 194 6.74 -1.71 -17.90
N TYR A 195 7.25 -1.53 -16.68
CA TYR A 195 7.10 -0.31 -15.89
C TYR A 195 7.75 0.89 -16.61
N LYS A 196 8.97 0.74 -17.11
CA LYS A 196 9.69 1.84 -17.79
C LYS A 196 9.14 2.17 -19.17
N PHE A 197 8.88 1.16 -20.00
CA PHE A 197 8.62 1.34 -21.44
C PHE A 197 7.23 0.89 -21.89
N GLY A 198 6.39 0.44 -20.95
CA GLY A 198 5.12 -0.20 -21.25
C GLY A 198 5.30 -1.61 -21.84
N MET A 199 4.21 -2.36 -21.86
CA MET A 199 4.09 -3.66 -22.51
C MET A 199 2.93 -3.66 -23.50
N VAL A 200 3.09 -4.29 -24.65
CA VAL A 200 2.04 -4.31 -25.69
C VAL A 200 1.09 -5.46 -25.44
N ILE A 201 -0.18 -5.15 -25.21
CA ILE A 201 -1.22 -6.14 -24.89
C ILE A 201 -2.36 -6.03 -25.90
N LYS A 202 -2.84 -7.17 -26.38
CA LYS A 202 -4.13 -7.25 -27.08
C LYS A 202 -5.23 -7.30 -26.05
N CYS A 203 -5.92 -6.18 -25.86
CA CYS A 203 -7.04 -6.09 -24.95
C CYS A 203 -8.22 -6.94 -25.42
N ARG A 204 -9.11 -7.27 -24.48
CA ARG A 204 -10.35 -8.00 -24.76
C ARG A 204 -11.23 -7.36 -25.84
N ASP A 205 -11.27 -6.04 -25.91
CA ASP A 205 -11.99 -5.28 -26.94
C ASP A 205 -11.35 -5.38 -28.35
N GLY A 206 -10.31 -6.19 -28.51
CA GLY A 206 -9.61 -6.45 -29.77
C GLY A 206 -8.54 -5.41 -30.11
N LYS A 207 -8.41 -4.33 -29.33
CA LYS A 207 -7.43 -3.26 -29.60
C LYS A 207 -6.08 -3.60 -28.99
N MET A 208 -5.02 -3.28 -29.72
CA MET A 208 -3.65 -3.33 -29.22
C MET A 208 -3.36 -2.04 -28.46
N ARG A 209 -2.89 -2.15 -27.22
CA ARG A 209 -2.50 -1.01 -26.39
C ARG A 209 -1.12 -1.20 -25.81
N ARG A 210 -0.38 -0.10 -25.61
CA ARG A 210 0.84 -0.09 -24.81
C ARG A 210 0.46 0.24 -23.37
N VAL A 211 0.54 -0.76 -22.52
CA VAL A 211 0.07 -0.74 -21.15
C VAL A 211 1.23 -0.45 -20.21
N TYR A 212 1.09 0.59 -19.38
CA TYR A 212 2.08 1.01 -18.38
C TYR A 212 1.58 0.62 -16.99
N PRO A 213 2.13 -0.46 -16.37
CA PRO A 213 1.80 -0.81 -15.00
C PRO A 213 2.33 0.25 -14.03
N ARG A 214 1.48 0.70 -13.09
CA ARG A 214 1.82 1.71 -12.10
C ARG A 214 1.32 1.29 -10.72
N ILE A 215 2.21 1.30 -9.74
CA ILE A 215 1.86 0.96 -8.36
C ILE A 215 1.29 2.22 -7.73
N PHE A 216 -0.01 2.22 -7.43
CA PHE A 216 -0.69 3.36 -6.81
C PHE A 216 -0.86 3.19 -5.31
N THR A 217 -1.19 1.98 -4.88
CA THR A 217 -1.47 1.72 -3.47
C THR A 217 -0.85 0.42 -3.01
N TYR A 218 -0.33 0.42 -1.80
CA TYR A 218 -0.06 -0.78 -1.03
C TYR A 218 -0.69 -0.60 0.35
N SER A 219 -1.69 -1.42 0.66
CA SER A 219 -2.26 -1.50 2.00
C SER A 219 -1.71 -2.70 2.77
N ALA A 220 -1.39 -2.49 4.04
CA ALA A 220 -1.01 -3.53 4.98
C ALA A 220 -1.25 -3.01 6.40
N ASP A 221 -1.22 -3.90 7.38
CA ASP A 221 -1.22 -3.51 8.79
C ASP A 221 0.08 -2.77 9.16
N TYR A 222 0.12 -2.16 10.35
CA TYR A 222 1.28 -1.36 10.76
C TYR A 222 2.60 -2.17 10.82
N PRO A 223 2.67 -3.35 11.46
CA PRO A 223 3.85 -4.20 11.42
C PRO A 223 4.34 -4.53 10.00
N GLU A 224 3.44 -4.80 9.06
CA GLU A 224 3.79 -5.08 7.67
C GLU A 224 4.24 -3.83 6.92
N LYS A 225 3.56 -2.68 7.13
CA LYS A 225 4.00 -1.37 6.60
C LYS A 225 5.41 -1.03 7.05
N VAL A 226 5.75 -1.32 8.30
CA VAL A 226 7.08 -1.12 8.87
C VAL A 226 8.14 -1.97 8.15
N MET A 227 7.81 -3.23 7.81
CA MET A 227 8.69 -4.12 7.04
C MET A 227 8.83 -3.65 5.58
N LEU A 228 7.73 -3.28 4.93
CA LEU A 228 7.69 -2.79 3.55
C LEU A 228 8.47 -1.49 3.36
N ALA A 229 8.29 -0.53 4.27
CA ALA A 229 8.94 0.77 4.22
C ALA A 229 10.40 0.76 4.70
N CYS A 230 10.90 -0.38 5.21
CA CYS A 230 12.21 -0.45 5.86
C CYS A 230 12.37 0.59 7.00
N ILE A 231 11.32 0.78 7.82
CA ILE A 231 11.38 1.66 8.99
C ILE A 231 11.48 0.86 10.29
N ARG A 232 11.85 1.52 11.39
CA ARG A 232 11.94 0.86 12.70
C ARG A 232 10.55 0.71 13.30
N ASP A 233 10.19 -0.49 13.73
CA ASP A 233 8.99 -0.70 14.54
C ASP A 233 9.12 0.13 15.83
N MET A 234 8.06 0.85 16.17
CA MET A 234 8.08 1.83 17.25
C MET A 234 9.27 2.81 17.16
N GLY A 235 9.71 3.14 15.94
CA GLY A 235 10.77 4.12 15.67
C GLY A 235 10.39 5.54 16.08
N VAL A 236 11.34 6.47 16.00
CA VAL A 236 11.06 7.87 16.30
C VAL A 236 10.02 8.41 15.33
N CYS A 237 10.06 8.13 14.03
CA CYS A 237 8.99 8.47 13.10
C CYS A 237 8.23 7.19 12.75
N PRO A 238 7.10 6.87 13.42
CA PRO A 238 6.44 5.59 13.20
C PRO A 238 5.59 5.62 11.93
N CYS A 239 5.20 6.81 11.44
CA CYS A 239 4.44 6.88 10.21
C CYS A 239 5.36 6.54 9.01
N PRO A 240 5.02 5.53 8.20
CA PRO A 240 5.78 5.20 7.00
C PRO A 240 5.61 6.23 5.87
N ARG A 241 4.69 7.19 6.02
CA ARG A 241 4.41 8.25 5.04
C ARG A 241 5.06 9.58 5.40
N CYS A 242 5.11 9.93 6.68
CA CYS A 242 5.67 11.21 7.13
C CYS A 242 6.82 11.00 8.12
N LEU A 243 7.87 11.82 7.98
CA LEU A 243 9.01 11.85 8.91
C LEU A 243 8.65 12.57 10.23
N THR A 244 7.36 12.58 10.59
CA THR A 244 6.89 13.14 11.85
C THR A 244 7.41 12.25 12.96
N THR A 245 8.33 12.82 13.73
CA THR A 245 8.95 12.18 14.88
C THR A 245 7.91 11.96 15.99
N LYS A 246 8.17 11.06 16.93
CA LYS A 246 7.24 10.59 17.98
C LYS A 246 6.93 11.75 18.89
N ASP A 247 7.93 12.60 19.12
CA ASP A 247 7.86 13.91 19.77
C ASP A 247 7.05 14.96 19.01
N LYS A 248 6.79 14.77 17.71
CA LYS A 248 5.94 15.64 16.86
C LYS A 248 4.56 15.06 16.55
N MET A 249 4.33 13.76 16.70
CA MET A 249 2.97 13.19 16.85
C MET A 249 2.26 13.70 18.12
N ASP A 250 3.02 14.46 18.90
CA ASP A 250 2.85 14.84 20.28
C ASP A 250 2.88 16.37 20.44
N LEU A 251 2.25 17.08 19.50
CA LEU A 251 1.74 18.41 19.84
C LEU A 251 0.81 18.35 21.09
N MET A 252 0.23 17.19 21.38
CA MET A 252 -0.50 16.85 22.61
C MET A 252 0.42 16.59 23.83
N VAL A 253 1.68 16.21 23.66
CA VAL A 253 2.69 16.06 24.74
C VAL A 253 3.41 17.36 25.05
N GLN A 254 3.15 18.47 24.35
CA GLN A 254 3.39 19.79 24.95
C GLN A 254 2.72 19.90 26.33
N LEU A 255 1.58 19.20 26.53
CA LEU A 255 0.91 19.03 27.81
C LEU A 255 1.72 18.21 28.82
N ALA A 256 2.46 17.20 28.36
CA ALA A 256 3.31 16.36 29.20
C ALA A 256 4.73 16.93 29.42
N ARG A 257 5.22 17.81 28.55
CA ARG A 257 6.41 18.64 28.80
C ARG A 257 6.20 19.57 30.01
N LYS A 258 4.95 19.88 30.37
CA LYS A 258 4.62 20.44 31.68
C LYS A 258 5.10 19.53 32.83
N TYR A 259 4.97 18.21 32.73
CA TYR A 259 5.47 17.24 33.73
C TYR A 259 7.01 17.21 33.78
N ILE A 260 7.71 17.33 32.66
CA ILE A 260 9.18 17.28 32.70
C ILE A 260 9.76 18.61 33.23
N TYR A 261 9.30 19.74 32.70
CA TYR A 261 9.89 21.05 33.00
C TYR A 261 9.29 21.75 34.22
N LYS A 262 8.18 21.24 34.80
CA LYS A 262 7.75 21.58 36.17
C LYS A 262 8.02 20.48 37.21
N SER A 263 8.25 19.22 36.81
CA SER A 263 8.32 18.08 37.76
C SER A 263 9.58 17.19 37.68
N GLY A 264 10.56 17.43 36.80
CA GLY A 264 11.99 17.13 37.06
C GLY A 264 12.58 15.71 36.83
N PHE A 265 12.25 15.00 35.73
CA PHE A 265 12.81 13.66 35.41
C PHE A 265 13.99 13.67 34.38
N GLY A 266 14.83 12.60 34.33
CA GLY A 266 16.06 12.48 33.49
C GLY A 266 16.04 11.37 32.39
N ILE A 267 16.82 11.55 31.30
CA ILE A 267 16.40 11.11 29.94
C ILE A 267 17.22 9.94 29.29
N ARG A 268 18.51 9.69 29.62
CA ARG A 268 19.44 8.62 29.10
C ARG A 268 19.45 8.31 27.57
N SER A 269 20.50 8.41 26.72
CA SER A 269 21.71 9.25 26.50
C SER A 269 22.24 8.96 25.05
N SER A 270 23.08 9.83 24.48
CA SER A 270 23.08 10.25 23.07
C SER A 270 24.08 9.63 22.06
N ALA A 271 25.14 8.96 22.50
CA ALA A 271 26.34 8.80 21.64
C ALA A 271 26.23 7.86 20.42
N VAL A 272 25.20 6.99 20.35
CA VAL A 272 25.13 5.92 19.33
C VAL A 272 23.87 6.00 18.47
N GLU A 273 22.77 6.54 18.98
CA GLU A 273 21.54 6.65 18.19
C GLU A 273 21.50 7.94 17.35
N ASP A 274 22.10 9.04 17.80
CA ASP A 274 21.66 10.39 17.39
C ASP A 274 22.20 10.90 16.03
N HIS A 275 23.20 10.27 15.40
CA HIS A 275 23.94 10.91 14.29
C HIS A 275 23.88 10.23 12.91
N LEU A 276 23.15 9.12 12.71
CA LEU A 276 23.16 8.45 11.39
C LEU A 276 21.84 7.87 10.90
N LEU A 277 21.02 7.25 11.77
CA LEU A 277 19.83 6.49 11.36
C LEU A 277 18.54 6.91 12.09
N LYS A 278 18.66 7.65 13.19
CA LYS A 278 17.53 8.00 14.08
C LYS A 278 16.73 9.22 13.62
N GLU A 279 17.38 10.23 13.03
CA GLU A 279 16.70 11.44 12.54
C GLU A 279 15.68 11.11 11.43
N THR A 280 15.94 10.07 10.63
CA THR A 280 15.09 9.66 9.49
C THR A 280 14.33 8.35 9.74
N SER A 281 14.55 7.69 10.88
CA SER A 281 13.95 6.39 11.23
C SER A 281 14.16 5.26 10.21
N LEU A 282 15.19 5.40 9.37
CA LEU A 282 15.61 4.40 8.39
C LEU A 282 16.33 3.24 9.10
N VAL A 283 16.11 2.02 8.61
CA VAL A 283 16.98 0.88 8.95
C VAL A 283 17.98 0.64 7.81
N PRO A 284 19.12 -0.03 8.06
CA PRO A 284 20.09 -0.36 7.01
C PRO A 284 19.60 -1.54 6.14
N THR A 285 18.43 -1.40 5.51
CA THR A 285 17.86 -2.37 4.57
C THR A 285 17.57 -1.63 3.26
N LEU A 286 18.08 -2.18 2.15
CA LEU A 286 17.81 -1.66 0.81
C LEU A 286 16.33 -1.84 0.48
N ASN A 287 15.67 -0.78 0.03
CA ASN A 287 14.26 -0.85 -0.35
C ASN A 287 14.12 -1.18 -1.84
N VAL A 288 13.50 -2.32 -2.15
CA VAL A 288 13.39 -2.80 -3.52
C VAL A 288 12.53 -1.90 -4.42
N PHE A 289 11.51 -1.22 -3.87
CA PHE A 289 10.68 -0.28 -4.65
C PHE A 289 11.49 0.96 -5.07
N SER A 290 12.31 1.50 -4.17
CA SER A 290 13.20 2.63 -4.48
C SER A 290 14.32 2.19 -5.43
N GLU A 291 14.97 1.05 -5.17
CA GLU A 291 16.08 0.55 -6.00
C GLU A 291 15.64 0.17 -7.42
N ARG A 292 14.53 -0.57 -7.57
CA ARG A 292 14.10 -1.12 -8.87
C ARG A 292 13.24 -0.15 -9.66
N LEU A 293 12.44 0.67 -8.99
CA LEU A 293 11.42 1.52 -9.63
C LEU A 293 11.67 3.03 -9.42
N GLY A 294 12.56 3.42 -8.50
CA GLY A 294 12.75 4.83 -8.14
C GLY A 294 11.56 5.45 -7.40
N ILE A 295 10.71 4.61 -6.80
CA ILE A 295 9.53 5.03 -6.03
C ILE A 295 9.85 4.94 -4.54
N GLU A 296 9.55 6.00 -3.80
CA GLU A 296 9.71 5.98 -2.35
C GLU A 296 8.49 5.30 -1.69
N PRO A 297 8.66 4.41 -0.69
CA PRO A 297 7.53 3.70 -0.06
C PRO A 297 6.42 4.61 0.47
N ARG A 298 6.76 5.82 0.92
CA ARG A 298 5.80 6.82 1.41
C ARG A 298 4.77 7.25 0.36
N ASP A 299 5.12 7.13 -0.93
CA ASP A 299 4.28 7.57 -2.05
C ASP A 299 3.24 6.51 -2.43
N ILE A 300 3.43 5.25 -2.00
CA ILE A 300 2.51 4.13 -2.31
C ILE A 300 1.77 3.58 -1.08
N LEU A 301 2.30 3.79 0.13
CA LEU A 301 1.65 3.30 1.35
C LEU A 301 0.43 4.16 1.69
N VAL A 302 -0.76 3.53 1.72
CA VAL A 302 -2.02 4.21 2.02
C VAL A 302 -2.43 4.02 3.47
N VAL A 303 -3.10 5.03 4.02
CA VAL A 303 -3.74 4.93 5.34
C VAL A 303 -4.91 3.96 5.20
N ASP A 304 -4.81 2.85 5.92
CA ASP A 304 -5.89 1.89 6.00
C ASP A 304 -6.59 2.13 7.33
N LEU A 305 -7.69 2.89 7.30
CA LEU A 305 -8.40 3.28 8.52
C LEU A 305 -8.86 2.06 9.33
N MET A 306 -9.17 0.95 8.66
CA MET A 306 -9.57 -0.29 9.34
C MET A 306 -8.42 -0.93 10.11
N HIS A 307 -7.19 -0.87 9.57
CA HIS A 307 -6.00 -1.42 10.23
C HIS A 307 -5.28 -0.42 11.16
N GLU A 308 -5.42 0.89 10.95
CA GLU A 308 -4.66 1.93 11.67
C GLU A 308 -5.40 2.52 12.87
N PHE A 309 -6.72 2.74 12.77
CA PHE A 309 -7.49 3.36 13.87
C PHE A 309 -8.24 2.33 14.70
N GLU A 310 -8.80 1.31 14.07
CA GLU A 310 -9.80 0.47 14.72
C GLU A 310 -9.65 -1.00 14.35
N LEU A 311 -8.57 -1.62 14.85
CA LEU A 311 -8.28 -3.06 14.82
C LEU A 311 -9.53 -3.93 15.14
N GLY A 312 -10.36 -4.18 14.13
CA GLY A 312 -11.62 -4.92 14.26
C GLY A 312 -12.77 -4.21 14.98
N ILE A 313 -12.61 -2.96 15.43
CA ILE A 313 -13.66 -2.21 16.16
C ILE A 313 -14.61 -1.49 15.20
N TRP A 314 -14.15 -1.11 14.00
CA TRP A 314 -14.96 -0.33 13.06
C TRP A 314 -16.31 -0.96 12.77
N LYS A 315 -16.35 -2.28 12.58
CA LYS A 315 -17.62 -2.99 12.37
C LYS A 315 -18.55 -2.83 13.57
N ALA A 316 -18.03 -2.94 14.80
CA ALA A 316 -18.81 -2.78 16.02
C ALA A 316 -19.25 -1.32 16.22
N LEU A 317 -18.36 -0.35 15.96
CA LEU A 317 -18.67 1.07 16.02
C LEU A 317 -19.70 1.48 14.97
N PHE A 318 -19.52 1.09 13.71
CA PHE A 318 -20.45 1.36 12.62
C PHE A 318 -21.83 0.76 12.92
N VAL A 319 -21.89 -0.51 13.36
CA VAL A 319 -23.15 -1.13 13.80
C VAL A 319 -23.76 -0.37 14.98
N HIS A 320 -22.95 0.11 15.92
CA HIS A 320 -23.43 0.90 17.05
C HIS A 320 -24.00 2.25 16.59
N LEU A 321 -23.34 2.96 15.67
CA LEU A 321 -23.81 4.22 15.11
C LEU A 321 -25.13 4.04 14.35
N ILE A 322 -25.26 2.99 13.53
CA ILE A 322 -26.53 2.65 12.87
C ILE A 322 -27.62 2.36 13.90
N ARG A 323 -27.32 1.65 14.99
CA ARG A 323 -28.27 1.41 16.09
C ARG A 323 -28.68 2.70 16.80
N VAL A 324 -27.76 3.65 16.97
CA VAL A 324 -28.07 4.98 17.54
C VAL A 324 -29.02 5.72 16.61
N LEU A 325 -28.81 5.70 15.29
CA LEU A 325 -29.71 6.32 14.32
C LEU A 325 -31.12 5.71 14.37
N TYR A 326 -31.23 4.38 14.44
CA TYR A 326 -32.53 3.71 14.65
C TYR A 326 -33.15 3.98 16.03
N ALA A 327 -32.34 4.26 17.06
CA ALA A 327 -32.86 4.63 18.37
C ALA A 327 -33.42 6.06 18.39
N VAL A 328 -32.85 6.96 17.59
CA VAL A 328 -33.31 8.36 17.44
C VAL A 328 -34.53 8.44 16.51
N ASP A 329 -34.50 7.72 15.39
CA ASP A 329 -35.65 7.54 14.51
C ASP A 329 -35.87 6.07 14.16
N SER A 330 -36.85 5.46 14.84
CA SER A 330 -37.19 4.05 14.69
C SER A 330 -37.76 3.70 13.32
N ARG A 331 -38.16 4.69 12.51
CA ARG A 331 -38.61 4.48 11.13
C ARG A 331 -37.46 4.41 10.13
N GLY A 332 -36.23 4.73 10.55
CA GLY A 332 -35.02 4.57 9.73
C GLY A 332 -34.73 5.72 8.78
N SER A 333 -35.47 6.83 8.80
CA SER A 333 -35.27 7.92 7.84
C SER A 333 -33.88 8.56 7.92
N LEU A 334 -33.28 8.60 9.12
CA LEU A 334 -31.90 9.07 9.32
C LEU A 334 -30.85 8.08 8.78
N VAL A 335 -31.18 6.79 8.72
CA VAL A 335 -30.33 5.79 8.09
C VAL A 335 -30.43 5.90 6.58
N ASP A 336 -31.64 6.13 6.05
CA ASP A 336 -31.87 6.38 4.63
C ASP A 336 -31.20 7.69 4.16
N GLU A 337 -31.18 8.73 5.01
CA GLU A 337 -30.43 9.98 4.77
C GLU A 337 -28.91 9.73 4.74
N LEU A 338 -28.40 8.93 5.68
CA LEU A 338 -26.99 8.54 5.68
C LEU A 338 -26.62 7.74 4.42
N ASP A 339 -27.48 6.81 3.99
CA ASP A 339 -27.25 5.95 2.82
C ASP A 339 -27.35 6.74 1.50
N SER A 340 -28.24 7.74 1.44
CA SER A 340 -28.39 8.64 0.29
C SER A 340 -27.31 9.74 0.20
N SER A 341 -26.47 9.86 1.23
CA SER A 341 -25.34 10.80 1.29
C SER A 341 -24.03 10.22 0.75
N VAL A 342 -24.02 8.96 0.31
CA VAL A 342 -22.88 8.23 -0.28
C VAL A 342 -23.11 8.01 -1.77
#